data_AF-A0A7S3KC59-F1
#
_entry.id   AF-A0A7S3KC59-F1
#
_cell.length_a   1.000
_cell.length_b   1.000
_cell.length_c   1.000
_cell.angle_alpha   90.00
_cell.angle_beta   90.00
_cell.angle_gamma   90.00
#
_symmetry.space_group_name_H-M   'P 1'
#
loop_
_entity.id
_entity.type
_entity.pdbx_description
1 polymer ?
#
loop_
_entity_poly.entity_id
_entity_poly.type
_entity_poly.pdbx_seq_one_letter_code
_entity_poly.pdbx_strand_id
1 'polypeptide(L)'
;LFNFFQALACAQANVTLISPFVGRILDWYKKSTGKEYKPEEEPGVLSVTRIYNYYKKYGHKTFVMGASFRNSGEIINLAGCDRLTISPALLEELETSKGKIQKKLDRTKSKKECKD
;
A
#
# COMPACT_ATOMS: atom_id res chain seq x y z
N LEU A 1 6.98 -6.56 -5.29
CA LEU A 1 6.64 -5.73 -6.47
C LEU A 1 6.89 -4.27 -6.11
N PHE A 2 7.57 -3.50 -6.96
CA PHE A 2 8.10 -2.16 -6.59
C PHE A 2 7.63 -1.03 -7.49
N ASN A 3 7.57 -1.23 -8.80
CA ASN A 3 7.18 -0.19 -9.74
C ASN A 3 5.77 -0.42 -10.32
N PHE A 4 5.19 0.65 -10.86
CA PHE A 4 3.83 0.63 -11.39
C PHE A 4 3.67 -0.29 -12.63
N PHE A 5 4.69 -0.38 -13.49
CA PHE A 5 4.65 -1.21 -14.68
C PHE A 5 4.57 -2.71 -14.35
N GLN A 6 5.23 -3.15 -13.28
CA GLN A 6 5.08 -4.52 -12.77
C GLN A 6 3.62 -4.77 -12.34
N ALA A 7 3.00 -3.80 -11.65
CA ALA A 7 1.60 -3.93 -11.26
C ALA A 7 0.67 -3.98 -12.48
N LEU A 8 0.93 -3.17 -13.51
CA LEU A 8 0.15 -3.21 -14.75
C LEU A 8 0.27 -4.57 -15.44
N ALA A 9 1.49 -5.10 -15.58
CA ALA A 9 1.73 -6.41 -16.19
C ALA A 9 1.01 -7.53 -15.40
N CYS A 10 1.06 -7.51 -14.07
CA CYS A 10 0.31 -8.46 -13.25
C CYS A 10 -1.21 -8.36 -13.44
N ALA A 11 -1.73 -7.15 -13.59
CA ALA A 11 -3.15 -6.91 -13.81
C ALA A 11 -3.62 -7.48 -15.15
N GLN A 12 -2.81 -7.31 -16.21
CA GLN A 12 -3.06 -7.86 -17.55
C GLN A 12 -2.95 -9.39 -17.58
N ALA A 13 -2.06 -9.96 -16.75
CA ALA A 13 -1.90 -11.40 -16.60
C ALA A 13 -3.01 -12.06 -15.76
N ASN A 14 -3.96 -11.31 -15.22
CA ASN A 14 -5.07 -11.81 -14.39
C ASN A 14 -4.62 -12.70 -13.21
N VAL A 15 -3.48 -12.38 -12.60
CA VAL A 15 -3.00 -13.13 -11.42
C VAL A 15 -3.96 -12.97 -10.25
N THR A 16 -4.01 -13.95 -9.35
CA THR A 16 -4.94 -13.92 -8.21
C THR A 16 -4.65 -12.77 -7.24
N LEU A 17 -3.37 -12.53 -6.94
CA LEU A 17 -2.93 -11.61 -5.91
C LEU A 17 -1.55 -11.05 -6.24
N ILE A 18 -1.30 -9.79 -5.87
CA ILE A 18 0.03 -9.18 -5.87
C ILE A 18 0.42 -8.69 -4.47
N SER A 19 1.72 -8.73 -4.19
CA SER A 19 2.31 -8.20 -2.96
C SER A 19 3.23 -7.01 -3.26
N PRO A 20 2.68 -5.79 -3.45
CA PRO A 20 3.50 -4.59 -3.55
C PRO A 20 4.13 -4.23 -2.20
N PHE A 21 5.42 -3.90 -2.22
CA PHE A 21 6.21 -3.67 -1.01
C PHE A 21 6.14 -2.19 -0.61
N VAL A 22 6.05 -1.93 0.69
CA VAL A 22 5.94 -0.58 1.26
C VAL A 22 7.30 -0.15 1.83
N GLY A 23 7.72 -0.75 2.93
CA GLY A 23 8.89 -0.32 3.69
C GLY A 23 10.23 -0.47 2.98
N ARG A 24 10.37 -1.43 2.05
CA ARG A 24 11.58 -1.51 1.19
C ARG A 24 11.69 -0.32 0.23
N ILE A 25 10.57 0.29 -0.16
CA ILE A 25 10.58 1.53 -0.94
C ILE A 25 11.02 2.68 -0.02
N LEU A 26 10.50 2.76 1.20
CA LEU A 26 10.94 3.74 2.20
C LEU A 26 12.46 3.66 2.43
N ASP A 27 13.00 2.46 2.67
CA ASP A 27 14.44 2.24 2.88
C ASP A 27 15.27 2.85 1.74
N TRP A 28 14.86 2.61 0.49
CA TRP A 28 15.57 3.11 -0.68
C TRP A 28 15.53 4.63 -0.76
N TYR A 29 14.37 5.25 -0.53
CA TYR A 29 14.21 6.71 -0.56
C TYR A 29 14.96 7.40 0.58
N LYS A 30 14.95 6.85 1.80
CA LYS A 30 15.74 7.36 2.92
C LYS A 30 17.24 7.35 2.57
N LYS A 31 17.73 6.23 2.04
CA LYS A 31 19.13 6.10 1.63
C LYS A 31 19.51 7.03 0.49
N SER A 32 18.64 7.23 -0.51
CA SER A 32 18.96 8.03 -1.70
C SER A 32 18.79 9.53 -1.51
N THR A 33 17.87 9.96 -0.64
CA THR A 33 17.52 11.38 -0.45
C THR A 33 17.95 11.97 0.89
N GLY A 34 18.23 11.13 1.90
CA GLY A 34 18.48 11.57 3.27
C GLY A 34 17.27 12.16 3.98
N LYS A 35 16.07 12.08 3.39
CA LYS A 35 14.84 12.66 3.94
C LYS A 35 14.12 11.69 4.88
N GLU A 36 13.48 12.27 5.89
CA GLU A 36 12.47 11.62 6.69
C GLU A 36 11.08 11.89 6.10
N TYR A 37 10.16 10.95 6.26
CA TYR A 37 8.84 10.98 5.63
C TYR A 37 7.76 10.84 6.70
N LYS A 38 6.69 11.63 6.58
CA LYS A 38 5.46 11.39 7.35
C LYS A 38 4.73 10.18 6.75
N PRO A 39 3.99 9.40 7.54
CA PRO A 39 3.30 8.20 7.07
C PRO A 39 2.46 8.38 5.79
N GLU A 40 1.76 9.51 5.66
CA GLU A 40 0.93 9.85 4.49
C GLU A 40 1.72 10.28 3.24
N GLU A 41 2.99 10.68 3.42
CA GLU A 41 3.91 11.10 2.36
C GLU A 41 4.92 9.99 2.01
N GLU A 42 4.86 8.84 2.70
CA GLU A 42 5.81 7.77 2.50
C GLU A 42 5.71 7.18 1.09
N PRO A 43 6.83 7.05 0.37
CA PRO A 43 6.83 6.63 -1.04
C PRO A 43 6.29 5.21 -1.22
N GLY A 44 6.45 4.33 -0.22
CA GLY A 44 5.85 3.00 -0.21
C GLY A 44 4.32 3.04 -0.12
N VAL A 45 3.78 3.87 0.78
CA VAL A 45 2.33 4.07 0.95
C VAL A 45 1.72 4.67 -0.32
N LEU A 46 2.36 5.69 -0.89
CA LEU A 46 1.93 6.31 -2.14
C LEU A 46 1.95 5.31 -3.31
N SER A 47 2.98 4.45 -3.39
CA SER A 47 3.09 3.41 -4.42
C SER A 47 1.92 2.42 -4.35
N VAL A 48 1.64 1.84 -3.17
CA VAL A 48 0.53 0.89 -3.00
C VAL A 48 -0.82 1.56 -3.23
N THR A 49 -1.00 2.80 -2.76
CA THR A 49 -2.23 3.58 -2.99
C THR A 49 -2.50 3.78 -4.47
N ARG A 50 -1.49 4.16 -5.26
CA ARG A 50 -1.60 4.29 -6.71
C ARG A 50 -2.00 2.97 -7.38
N ILE A 51 -1.34 1.87 -7.02
CA ILE A 51 -1.63 0.54 -7.56
C ILE A 51 -3.07 0.12 -7.23
N TYR A 52 -3.47 0.25 -5.97
CA TYR A 52 -4.84 -0.07 -5.53
C TYR A 52 -5.87 0.73 -6.31
N ASN A 53 -5.69 2.05 -6.41
CA ASN A 53 -6.64 2.93 -7.09
C ASN A 53 -6.79 2.57 -8.58
N TYR A 54 -5.68 2.30 -9.26
CA TYR A 54 -5.70 1.83 -10.65
C TYR A 54 -6.48 0.51 -10.78
N TYR A 55 -6.18 -0.46 -9.94
CA TYR A 55 -6.85 -1.77 -9.97
C TYR A 55 -8.36 -1.64 -9.77
N LYS A 56 -8.81 -0.78 -8.85
CA LYS A 56 -10.25 -0.56 -8.61
C LYS A 56 -10.93 0.28 -9.69
N LYS A 57 -10.24 1.28 -10.27
CA LYS A 57 -10.76 2.09 -11.38
C LYS A 57 -11.08 1.23 -12.60
N TYR A 58 -10.15 0.40 -13.02
CA TYR A 58 -10.29 -0.43 -14.22
C TYR A 58 -10.92 -1.81 -13.95
N GLY A 59 -11.32 -2.10 -12.72
CA GLY A 59 -12.07 -3.31 -12.39
C GLY A 59 -11.23 -4.59 -12.39
N HIS A 60 -9.91 -4.50 -12.21
CA HIS A 60 -9.05 -5.67 -12.07
C HIS A 60 -9.43 -6.47 -10.83
N LYS A 61 -9.55 -7.80 -11.00
CA LYS A 61 -9.97 -8.73 -9.94
C LYS A 61 -8.83 -9.16 -9.02
N THR A 62 -7.58 -8.97 -9.45
CA THR A 62 -6.38 -9.27 -8.66
C THR A 62 -6.42 -8.56 -7.31
N PHE A 63 -6.23 -9.31 -6.23
CA PHE A 63 -6.14 -8.74 -4.90
C PHE A 63 -4.84 -7.95 -4.73
N VAL A 64 -4.93 -6.76 -4.15
CA VAL A 64 -3.76 -5.97 -3.75
C VAL A 64 -3.48 -6.24 -2.27
N MET A 65 -2.35 -6.88 -1.98
CA MET A 65 -1.92 -7.18 -0.61
C MET A 65 -0.67 -6.38 -0.24
N GLY A 66 -0.83 -5.26 0.48
CA GLY A 66 0.32 -4.48 0.94
C GLY A 66 1.26 -5.33 1.82
N ALA A 67 2.57 -5.21 1.62
CA ALA A 67 3.57 -6.06 2.28
C ALA A 67 4.83 -5.27 2.68
N SER A 68 5.66 -5.89 3.53
CA SER A 68 6.99 -5.41 3.92
C SER A 68 6.98 -4.07 4.67
N PHE A 69 6.20 -3.97 5.74
CA PHE A 69 6.08 -2.77 6.58
C PHE A 69 7.31 -2.53 7.47
N ARG A 70 7.54 -1.27 7.87
CA ARG A 70 8.54 -0.80 8.85
C ARG A 70 7.90 -0.29 10.12
N ASN A 71 6.69 0.26 10.04
CA ASN A 71 6.00 0.87 11.18
C ASN A 71 4.47 0.73 11.04
N SER A 72 3.74 0.87 12.15
CA SER A 72 2.27 0.82 12.15
C SER A 72 1.61 1.95 11.35
N GLY A 73 2.27 3.11 11.23
CA GLY A 73 1.80 4.26 10.46
C GLY A 73 1.59 3.95 8.98
N GLU A 74 2.49 3.20 8.35
CA GLU A 74 2.34 2.70 6.98
C GLU A 74 1.09 1.82 6.83
N ILE A 75 0.85 0.93 7.80
CA ILE A 75 -0.28 -0.01 7.80
C ILE A 75 -1.59 0.74 7.93
N ILE A 76 -1.67 1.67 8.88
CA ILE A 76 -2.83 2.52 9.13
C ILE A 76 -3.15 3.38 7.90
N ASN A 77 -2.12 3.89 7.20
CA ASN A 77 -2.32 4.68 5.99
C ASN A 77 -2.79 3.87 4.78
N LEU A 78 -2.72 2.54 4.84
CA LEU A 78 -3.29 1.64 3.85
C LEU A 78 -4.57 0.93 4.34
N ALA A 79 -5.17 1.40 5.43
CA ALA A 79 -6.43 0.86 5.94
C ALA A 79 -7.52 0.90 4.86
N GLY A 80 -8.05 -0.28 4.49
CA GLY A 80 -9.01 -0.44 3.39
C GLY A 80 -8.43 -1.05 2.10
N CYS A 81 -7.11 -1.30 2.07
CA CYS A 81 -6.51 -2.21 1.08
C CYS A 81 -7.20 -3.58 1.15
N ASP A 82 -7.16 -4.37 0.07
CA ASP A 82 -7.88 -5.65 0.06
C ASP A 82 -7.34 -6.60 1.14
N ARG A 83 -6.01 -6.62 1.30
CA ARG A 83 -5.28 -7.40 2.30
C ARG A 83 -4.01 -6.65 2.71
N LEU A 84 -3.49 -6.97 3.89
CA LEU A 84 -2.18 -6.53 4.35
C LEU A 84 -1.50 -7.74 5.00
N THR A 85 -0.25 -8.03 4.62
CA THR A 85 0.56 -9.05 5.29
C THR A 85 1.54 -8.37 6.24
N ILE A 86 1.36 -8.62 7.54
CA ILE A 86 1.97 -7.85 8.63
C ILE A 86 2.78 -8.82 9.49
N SER A 87 3.97 -8.39 9.92
CA SER A 87 4.83 -9.20 10.79
C SER A 87 4.22 -9.32 12.20
N PRO A 88 4.54 -10.39 12.96
CA PRO A 88 4.05 -10.54 14.32
C PRO A 88 4.32 -9.33 15.23
N ALA A 89 5.53 -8.76 15.14
CA ALA A 89 5.90 -7.58 15.93
C ALA A 89 5.02 -6.35 15.65
N LEU A 90 4.68 -6.10 14.37
CA LEU A 90 3.80 -4.99 14.01
C LEU A 90 2.33 -5.28 14.33
N LEU A 91 1.92 -6.56 14.36
CA LEU A 91 0.59 -6.95 14.82
C LEU A 91 0.44 -6.66 16.32
N GLU A 92 1.45 -6.98 17.13
CA GLU A 92 1.47 -6.67 18.57
C GLU A 92 1.45 -5.16 18.82
N GLU A 93 2.20 -4.37 18.04
CA GLU A 93 2.15 -2.91 18.10
C GLU A 93 0.74 -2.38 17.79
N LEU A 94 0.07 -2.93 16.77
CA LEU A 94 -1.29 -2.53 16.41
C LEU A 94 -2.32 -2.95 17.46
N GLU A 95 -2.18 -4.14 18.04
CA GLU A 95 -3.07 -4.65 19.09
C GLU A 95 -3.02 -3.79 20.36
N THR A 96 -1.83 -3.30 20.71
CA THR A 96 -1.62 -2.44 21.89
C THR A 96 -1.91 -0.95 21.62
N SER A 97 -2.00 -0.55 20.35
CA SER A 97 -2.30 0.82 19.95
C SER A 97 -3.74 1.23 20.32
N LYS A 98 -3.90 2.48 20.78
CA LYS A 98 -5.21 3.07 21.08
C LYS A 98 -5.55 4.12 20.04
N GLY A 99 -6.79 4.11 19.55
CA GLY A 99 -7.29 5.12 18.64
C GLY A 99 -8.25 4.55 17.62
N LYS A 100 -9.00 5.41 16.95
CA LYS A 100 -9.87 5.01 15.84
C LYS A 100 -9.07 5.04 14.54
N ILE A 101 -9.02 3.92 13.84
CA ILE A 101 -8.47 3.85 12.49
C ILE A 101 -9.53 4.31 11.50
N GLN A 102 -9.17 5.27 10.66
CA GLN A 102 -10.02 5.71 9.56
C GLN A 102 -9.65 4.95 8.30
N LYS A 103 -10.66 4.49 7.55
CA LYS A 103 -10.48 3.89 6.23
C LYS A 103 -9.86 4.93 5.28
N LYS A 104 -8.69 4.63 4.73
CA LYS A 104 -7.94 5.48 3.80
C LYS A 104 -8.17 5.09 2.34
N LEU A 105 -8.27 3.79 2.07
CA LEU A 105 -8.51 3.26 0.73
C LEU A 105 -9.94 2.76 0.62
N ASP A 106 -10.68 3.25 -0.38
CA ASP A 106 -12.06 2.84 -0.62
C ASP A 106 -12.33 2.59 -2.10
N ARG A 107 -12.74 1.36 -2.42
CA ARG A 107 -13.12 0.93 -3.78
C ARG A 107 -14.10 1.89 -4.48
N THR A 108 -15.04 2.50 -3.75
CA THR A 108 -16.03 3.42 -4.31
C THR A 108 -15.42 4.76 -4.69
N LYS A 109 -14.43 5.25 -3.93
CA LYS A 109 -13.71 6.51 -4.18
C LYS A 109 -12.62 6.36 -5.23
N SER A 110 -11.91 5.22 -5.24
CA SER A 110 -10.80 4.94 -6.15
C SER A 110 -11.14 5.11 -7.64
N LYS A 111 -12.40 4.86 -8.03
CA LYS A 111 -12.88 5.09 -9.41
C LYS A 111 -12.78 6.56 -9.85
N LYS A 112 -12.84 7.51 -8.91
CA LYS A 112 -12.82 8.96 -9.16
C LYS A 112 -11.43 9.60 -8.97
N GLU A 113 -10.58 9.02 -8.12
CA GLU A 113 -9.34 9.67 -7.65
C GLU A 113 -8.05 9.27 -8.41
N CYS A 114 -8.10 8.27 -9.30
CA CYS A 114 -6.92 7.88 -10.07
C CYS A 114 -6.63 8.89 -11.19
N LYS A 115 -5.54 9.65 -11.05
CA LYS A 115 -4.89 10.38 -12.14
C LYS A 115 -4.23 9.36 -13.08
N ASP A 116 -4.47 9.49 -14.39
CA ASP A 116 -3.90 8.61 -15.42
C ASP A 116 -2.38 8.76 -15.53
#